data_AF-A0A961PMK5-F1
#
_entry.id   AF-A0A961PMK5-F1
#
_cell.length_a   1.000
_cell.length_b   1.000
_cell.length_c   1.000
_cell.angle_alpha   90.00
_cell.angle_beta   90.00
_cell.angle_gamma   90.00
#
_symmetry.space_group_name_H-M   'P 1'
#
loop_
_entity.id
_entity.type
_entity.pdbx_description
1 polymer ?
#
loop_
_entity_poly.entity_id
_entity_poly.type
_entity_poly.pdbx_seq_one_letter_code
_entity_poly.pdbx_strand_id
1 'polypeptide(L)'
;RIVAADSRMPRDGRYIEKLGTYNPLLPKDSEDRVKMDMERVQAWLDKGAQPTDRVTRFLEAAGVRAKAARNNPKKAVPGKKAQDRAKERADKAAAAE
;
A
#
# COMPACT_ATOMS: atom_id res chain seq x y z
N ARG A 1 2.34 -4.69 15.86
CA ARG A 1 1.98 -6.13 15.95
C ARG A 1 1.14 -6.51 14.75
N ILE A 2 1.23 -7.76 14.28
CA ILE A 2 0.43 -8.30 13.17
C ILE A 2 -0.40 -9.45 13.73
N VAL A 3 -1.73 -9.37 13.60
CA VAL A 3 -2.67 -10.29 14.23
C VAL A 3 -3.82 -10.61 13.26
N ALA A 4 -4.37 -11.82 13.38
CA ALA A 4 -5.67 -12.17 12.82
C ALA A 4 -6.76 -11.86 13.85
N ALA A 5 -7.75 -11.06 13.46
CA ALA A 5 -8.86 -10.67 14.31
C ALA A 5 -10.15 -10.54 13.49
N ASP A 6 -11.29 -10.63 14.15
CA ASP A 6 -12.59 -10.32 13.55
C ASP A 6 -12.67 -8.80 13.27
N SER A 7 -13.19 -8.42 12.11
CA SER A 7 -13.26 -7.02 11.67
C SER A 7 -14.15 -6.13 12.56
N ARG A 8 -15.07 -6.72 13.33
CA ARG A 8 -15.96 -6.02 14.25
C ARG A 8 -15.31 -5.73 15.60
N MET A 9 -14.18 -6.38 15.89
CA MET A 9 -13.49 -6.22 17.17
C MET A 9 -12.63 -4.94 17.17
N PRO A 10 -12.45 -4.30 18.34
CA PRO A 10 -11.62 -3.11 18.43
C PRO A 10 -10.17 -3.42 18.06
N ARG A 11 -9.48 -2.42 17.46
CA ARG A 11 -8.11 -2.55 16.92
C ARG A 11 -7.14 -3.22 17.90
N ASP A 12 -7.24 -2.87 19.18
CA ASP A 12 -6.33 -3.38 20.22
C ASP A 12 -6.91 -4.44 21.16
N GLY A 13 -8.11 -4.95 20.87
CA GLY A 13 -8.80 -5.92 21.71
C GLY A 13 -8.36 -7.37 21.50
N ARG A 14 -9.33 -8.27 21.69
CA ARG A 14 -9.14 -9.71 21.52
C ARG A 14 -8.85 -10.03 20.05
N TYR A 15 -7.76 -10.75 19.84
CA TYR A 15 -7.39 -11.33 18.54
C TYR A 15 -7.48 -12.86 18.61
N ILE A 16 -7.56 -13.50 17.44
CA ILE A 16 -7.61 -14.95 17.32
C ILE A 16 -6.19 -15.51 17.42
N GLU A 17 -5.27 -14.97 16.61
CA GLU A 17 -3.89 -15.44 16.53
C GLU A 17 -2.93 -14.29 16.25
N LYS A 18 -1.74 -14.36 16.85
CA LYS A 18 -0.65 -13.41 16.58
C LYS A 18 0.23 -13.98 15.47
N LEU A 19 0.25 -13.32 14.32
CA LEU A 19 0.96 -13.76 13.12
C LEU A 19 2.34 -13.12 12.98
N GLY A 20 2.65 -12.08 13.76
CA GLY A 20 3.94 -11.42 13.65
C GLY A 20 4.09 -10.09 14.39
N THR A 21 5.18 -9.41 14.09
CA THR A 21 5.53 -8.09 14.60
C THR A 21 5.96 -7.16 13.46
N TYR A 22 5.71 -5.87 13.68
CA TYR A 22 6.17 -4.81 12.79
C TYR A 22 6.73 -3.69 13.66
N ASN A 23 7.99 -3.34 13.44
CA ASN A 23 8.68 -2.24 14.09
C ASN A 23 8.97 -1.12 13.08
N PRO A 24 8.19 -0.03 13.06
CA PRO A 24 8.38 1.05 12.10
C PRO A 24 9.64 1.89 12.33
N LEU A 25 10.25 1.79 13.52
CA LEU A 25 11.45 2.57 13.89
C LEU A 25 12.73 2.03 13.25
N LEU A 26 12.71 0.79 12.78
CA LEU A 26 13.86 0.18 12.13
C LEU A 26 13.98 0.62 10.65
N PRO A 27 15.21 0.64 10.09
CA PRO A 27 15.45 0.86 8.67
C PRO A 27 14.67 -0.12 7.79
N LYS A 28 14.39 0.25 6.54
CA LYS A 28 13.59 -0.57 5.60
C LYS A 28 14.23 -1.93 5.31
N ASP A 29 15.55 -1.95 5.28
CA ASP A 29 16.35 -3.12 4.92
C ASP A 29 16.63 -4.03 6.14
N SER A 30 16.16 -3.64 7.32
CA SER A 30 16.30 -4.46 8.52
C SER A 30 15.30 -5.62 8.51
N GLU A 31 15.80 -6.85 8.63
CA GLU A 31 14.98 -8.07 8.73
C GLU A 31 14.07 -8.05 9.97
N ASP A 32 14.52 -7.42 11.06
CA ASP A 32 13.74 -7.29 12.29
C ASP A 32 12.58 -6.30 12.18
N ARG A 33 12.52 -5.51 11.10
CA ARG A 33 11.45 -4.54 10.86
C ARG A 33 10.09 -5.24 10.72
N VAL A 34 10.04 -6.37 10.02
CA VAL A 34 8.82 -7.15 9.77
C VAL A 34 9.12 -8.62 10.02
N LYS A 35 8.58 -9.19 11.08
CA LYS A 35 8.64 -10.64 11.34
C LYS A 35 7.24 -11.21 11.21
N MET A 36 7.06 -12.20 10.35
CA MET A 36 5.78 -12.88 10.14
C MET A 36 6.02 -14.39 10.09
N ASP A 37 5.11 -15.13 10.71
CA ASP A 37 5.02 -16.59 10.52
C ASP A 37 4.28 -16.84 9.19
N MET A 38 5.05 -17.18 8.16
CA MET A 38 4.53 -17.30 6.80
C MET A 38 3.60 -18.51 6.63
N GLU A 39 3.82 -19.60 7.38
CA GLU A 39 2.98 -20.80 7.31
C GLU A 39 1.58 -20.50 7.85
N ARG A 40 1.51 -19.82 9.00
CA ARG A 40 0.22 -19.41 9.59
C ARG A 40 -0.49 -18.38 8.75
N VAL A 41 0.25 -17.41 8.23
CA VAL A 41 -0.31 -16.39 7.34
C VAL A 41 -0.94 -17.03 6.09
N GLN A 42 -0.25 -17.98 5.45
CA GLN A 42 -0.78 -18.67 4.29
C GLN A 42 -2.06 -19.45 4.64
N ALA A 43 -2.05 -20.18 5.76
CA ALA A 43 -3.23 -20.92 6.22
C ALA A 43 -4.44 -20.00 6.47
N TRP A 44 -4.24 -18.76 6.92
CA TRP A 44 -5.31 -17.78 7.06
C TRP A 44 -5.79 -17.21 5.72
N LEU A 45 -4.87 -16.98 4.78
CA LEU A 45 -5.22 -16.56 3.42
C LEU A 45 -6.03 -17.63 2.70
N ASP A 46 -5.68 -18.90 2.84
CA ASP A 46 -6.41 -20.04 2.25
C ASP A 46 -7.83 -20.18 2.84
N LYS A 47 -8.00 -19.79 4.10
CA LYS A 47 -9.32 -19.70 4.77
C LYS A 47 -10.12 -18.45 4.39
N GLY A 48 -9.60 -17.58 3.53
CA GLY A 48 -10.28 -16.38 3.03
C GLY A 48 -10.06 -15.11 3.87
N ALA A 49 -9.06 -15.08 4.75
CA ALA A 49 -8.75 -13.87 5.50
C ALA A 49 -8.38 -12.70 4.58
N GLN A 50 -8.96 -11.52 4.84
CA GLN A 50 -8.69 -10.30 4.07
C GLN A 50 -7.61 -9.45 4.77
N PRO A 51 -6.41 -9.32 4.19
CA PRO A 51 -5.36 -8.48 4.78
C PRO A 51 -5.65 -6.98 4.58
N THR A 52 -5.18 -6.15 5.51
CA THR A 52 -5.23 -4.69 5.39
C THR A 52 -4.18 -4.17 4.38
N ASP A 53 -4.28 -2.92 3.92
CA ASP A 53 -3.34 -2.37 2.91
C ASP A 53 -1.87 -2.46 3.34
N ARG A 54 -1.58 -2.15 4.62
CA ARG A 54 -0.22 -2.23 5.16
C ARG A 54 0.32 -3.68 5.14
N VAL A 55 -0.50 -4.65 5.57
CA VAL A 55 -0.12 -6.07 5.59
C VAL A 55 0.03 -6.58 4.16
N THR A 56 -0.84 -6.16 3.24
CA THR A 56 -0.73 -6.49 1.81
C THR A 56 0.63 -6.08 1.25
N ARG A 57 1.15 -4.90 1.60
CA ARG A 57 2.50 -4.48 1.19
C ARG A 57 3.61 -5.34 1.75
N PHE A 58 3.45 -5.88 2.96
CA PHE A 58 4.42 -6.83 3.53
C PHE A 58 4.37 -8.17 2.81
N LEU A 59 3.17 -8.68 2.49
CA LEU A 59 2.99 -9.90 1.70
C LEU A 59 3.53 -9.75 0.27
N GLU A 60 3.38 -8.57 -0.33
CA GLU A 60 3.98 -8.24 -1.63
C GLU A 60 5.52 -8.19 -1.58
N ALA A 61 6.09 -7.73 -0.46
CA ALA A 61 7.53 -7.72 -0.26
C ALA A 61 8.08 -9.13 -0.03
N ALA A 62 7.31 -9.99 0.63
CA ALA A 62 7.62 -11.40 0.86
C ALA A 62 7.34 -12.31 -0.35
N GLY A 63 6.80 -11.78 -1.45
CA GLY A 63 6.51 -12.54 -2.67
C GLY A 63 5.25 -13.41 -2.62
N VAL A 64 4.49 -13.40 -1.53
CA VAL A 64 3.25 -14.18 -1.37
C VAL A 64 2.12 -13.66 -2.24
N ARG A 65 2.12 -12.36 -2.54
CA ARG A 65 1.09 -11.71 -3.36
C ARG A 65 1.71 -10.84 -4.43
N ALA A 66 1.10 -10.83 -5.61
CA ALA A 66 1.53 -9.96 -6.71
C ALA A 66 1.41 -8.48 -6.30
N LYS A 67 2.44 -7.69 -6.61
CA LYS A 67 2.44 -6.24 -6.37
C LYS A 67 1.33 -5.57 -7.17
N ALA A 68 0.39 -4.94 -6.47
CA ALA A 68 -0.60 -4.11 -7.13
C ALA A 68 0.07 -2.85 -7.74
N ALA A 69 -0.29 -2.51 -8.98
CA ALA A 69 0.11 -1.26 -9.61
C ALA A 69 -0.65 -0.09 -8.95
N ARG A 70 -0.01 0.59 -8.00
CA ARG A 70 -0.60 1.72 -7.25
C ARG A 70 -0.27 3.10 -7.86
N ASN A 71 0.18 3.14 -9.11
CA ASN A 71 0.45 4.39 -9.81
C ASN A 71 -0.88 5.02 -10.28
N ASN A 72 -1.21 6.22 -9.81
CA ASN A 72 -2.32 7.00 -10.33
C ASN A 72 -1.78 8.04 -11.35
N PRO A 73 -1.77 7.73 -12.66
CA PRO A 73 -1.22 8.63 -13.67
C PRO A 73 -2.00 9.95 -13.78
N LYS A 74 -3.28 9.97 -13.35
CA LYS A 74 -4.12 11.17 -13.37
C LYS A 74 -3.72 12.21 -12.32
N LYS A 75 -2.99 11.83 -11.26
CA LYS A 75 -2.54 12.78 -10.22
C LYS A 75 -1.44 13.71 -10.74
N ALA A 76 -0.63 13.25 -11.70
CA ALA A 76 0.44 14.04 -12.29
C ALA A 76 -0.05 15.05 -13.35
N VAL A 77 -1.30 14.92 -13.79
CA VAL A 77 -1.87 15.78 -14.83
C VAL A 77 -2.26 17.13 -14.22
N PRO A 78 -1.74 18.26 -14.72
CA PRO A 78 -2.17 19.58 -14.27
C PRO A 78 -3.67 19.77 -14.45
N GLY A 79 -4.34 20.44 -13.50
CA GLY A 79 -5.78 20.72 -13.62
C GLY A 79 -6.12 21.48 -14.90
N LYS A 80 -7.36 21.36 -15.37
CA LYS A 80 -7.82 21.88 -16.68
C LYS A 80 -7.42 23.35 -16.91
N LYS A 81 -7.65 24.23 -15.93
CA LYS A 81 -7.25 25.65 -15.97
C LYS A 81 -5.75 25.91 -16.15
N ALA A 82 -4.88 25.00 -15.73
CA ALA A 82 -3.44 25.09 -15.96
C ALA A 82 -3.07 24.64 -17.38
N GLN A 83 -3.77 23.64 -17.92
CA GLN A 83 -3.62 23.18 -19.29
C GLN A 83 -4.09 24.23 -20.29
N ASP A 84 -5.24 24.85 -20.05
CA ASP A 84 -5.80 25.90 -20.90
C ASP A 84 -4.83 27.09 -20.99
N ARG A 85 -4.30 27.56 -19.86
CA ARG A 85 -3.29 28.65 -19.84
C ARG A 85 -1.98 28.29 -20.51
N ALA A 86 -1.54 27.04 -20.39
CA ALA A 86 -0.32 26.58 -21.07
C ALA A 86 -0.53 26.53 -22.58
N LYS A 87 -1.72 26.12 -23.02
CA LYS A 87 -2.12 26.08 -24.42
C LYS A 87 -2.24 27.50 -25.00
N GLU A 88 -2.95 28.41 -24.33
CA GLU A 88 -3.03 29.82 -24.75
C GLU A 88 -1.66 30.50 -24.84
N ARG A 89 -0.75 30.21 -23.90
CA ARG A 89 0.63 30.73 -23.95
C ARG A 89 1.43 30.15 -25.11
N ALA A 90 1.25 28.87 -25.43
CA ALA A 90 1.90 28.22 -26.55
C ALA A 90 1.35 28.73 -27.90
N ASP A 91 0.03 28.86 -28.02
CA ASP A 91 -0.63 29.41 -29.23
C ASP A 91 -0.21 30.87 -29.46
N LYS A 92 -0.09 31.66 -28.40
CA LYS A 92 0.34 33.07 -28.48
C LYS A 92 1.84 33.22 -28.78
N ALA A 93 2.67 32.26 -28.37
CA ALA A 93 4.09 32.22 -28.72
C ALA A 93 4.31 31.76 -30.17
N ALA A 94 3.55 30.77 -30.63
CA ALA A 94 3.61 30.27 -32.01
C ALA A 94 3.04 31.26 -33.04
N ALA A 95 2.12 32.15 -32.64
CA ALA A 95 1.62 33.22 -33.49
C ALA A 95 2.52 34.48 -33.51
N ALA A 96 3.54 34.52 -32.63
CA ALA A 96 4.51 35.62 -32.55
C ALA A 96 5.86 35.27 -33.22
N GLU A 97 6.00 34.02 -33.68
CA GLU A 97 7.05 33.53 -34.59
C GLU A 97 6.54 33.59 -36.04
#